data_AF-A0A965R222-F1
#
_entry.id   AF-A0A965R222-F1
#
_cell.length_a   1.000
_cell.length_b   1.000
_cell.length_c   1.000
_cell.angle_alpha   90.00
_cell.angle_beta   90.00
_cell.angle_gamma   90.00
#
_symmetry.space_group_name_H-M   'P 1'
#
loop_
_entity.id
_entity.type
_entity.pdbx_description
1 polymer ?
#
loop_
_entity_poly.entity_id
_entity_poly.type
_entity_poly.pdbx_seq_one_letter_code
_entity_poly.pdbx_strand_id
1 'polypeptide(L)'
;MALSFKQTKGKAASNKVESYEYKDGENTVRLIGGVLPRYIYWLKGTNNKDIPVECLAFSREKEKFDNLEKDHVPDYYPDLRCTWSYSINCIDPKDGKVKALNLKKKLFEQIVTAAEDLGDPTDYDTGWDVVFKRQKTGPLPFNVEYTLQVLRCKPRKLSDNER
;
A
#
# COMPACT_ATOMS: atom_id res chain seq x y z
N MET A 1 -12.80 -13.81 27.40
CA MET A 1 -12.13 -14.12 28.69
C MET A 1 -11.34 -12.89 29.14
N ALA A 2 -11.38 -12.54 30.43
CA ALA A 2 -10.68 -11.37 30.98
C ALA A 2 -9.20 -11.68 31.25
N LEU A 3 -8.31 -10.69 31.03
CA LEU A 3 -6.89 -10.77 31.37
C LEU A 3 -6.69 -10.56 32.88
N SER A 4 -5.72 -11.24 33.48
CA SER A 4 -5.36 -11.00 34.88
C SER A 4 -4.79 -9.58 35.07
N PHE A 5 -5.00 -8.99 36.25
CA PHE A 5 -4.61 -7.61 36.54
C PHE A 5 -3.10 -7.35 36.41
N LYS A 6 -2.25 -8.39 36.52
CA LYS A 6 -0.80 -8.28 36.28
C LYS A 6 -0.41 -8.34 34.79
N GLN A 7 -1.30 -8.83 33.94
CA GLN A 7 -1.09 -8.98 32.49
C GLN A 7 -1.71 -7.83 31.69
N THR A 8 -2.49 -6.97 32.33
CA THR A 8 -3.01 -5.76 31.67
C THR A 8 -1.90 -4.73 31.51
N LYS A 9 -1.65 -4.30 30.28
CA LYS A 9 -0.67 -3.22 29.99
C LYS A 9 -1.24 -1.83 30.30
N GLY A 10 -2.50 -1.75 30.77
CA GLY A 10 -3.19 -0.48 31.06
C GLY A 10 -3.39 0.43 29.84
N LYS A 11 -3.09 -0.07 28.63
CA LYS A 11 -3.09 0.65 27.36
C LYS A 11 -3.52 -0.33 26.27
N ALA A 12 -4.23 0.13 25.26
CA ALA A 12 -4.51 -0.68 24.09
C ALA A 12 -3.18 -1.10 23.43
N ALA A 13 -2.98 -2.40 23.24
CA ALA A 13 -1.86 -2.90 22.44
C ALA A 13 -2.14 -2.52 20.97
N SER A 14 -1.62 -1.38 20.51
CA SER A 14 -1.83 -0.94 19.14
C SER A 14 -0.79 -1.57 18.22
N ASN A 15 -1.20 -2.53 17.40
CA ASN A 15 -0.42 -2.96 16.24
C ASN A 15 -0.65 -1.95 15.11
N LYS A 16 -0.12 -0.73 15.27
CA LYS A 16 -0.18 0.26 14.19
C LYS A 16 0.74 -0.19 13.07
N VAL A 17 0.17 -0.53 11.92
CA VAL A 17 0.91 -0.72 10.69
C VAL A 17 1.23 0.66 10.12
N GLU A 18 2.51 0.95 9.93
CA GLU A 18 2.94 2.20 9.29
C GLU A 18 2.63 2.13 7.79
N SER A 19 2.13 3.23 7.20
CA SER A 19 1.89 3.34 5.75
C SER A 19 3.06 4.06 5.09
N TYR A 20 3.46 3.62 3.91
CA TYR A 20 4.50 4.30 3.14
C TYR A 20 3.99 5.64 2.60
N GLU A 21 4.77 6.69 2.83
CA GLU A 21 4.49 8.04 2.33
C GLU A 21 5.39 8.36 1.14
N TYR A 22 4.77 8.53 -0.03
CA TYR A 22 5.45 8.97 -1.24
C TYR A 22 6.04 10.37 -1.04
N LYS A 23 7.33 10.55 -1.30
CA LYS A 23 8.00 11.86 -1.23
C LYS A 23 8.17 12.44 -2.64
N ASP A 24 8.20 13.75 -2.78
CA ASP A 24 8.56 14.36 -4.07
C ASP A 24 10.03 14.07 -4.40
N GLY A 25 10.32 13.88 -5.69
CA GLY A 25 11.63 13.43 -6.15
C GLY A 25 11.76 11.91 -6.15
N GLU A 26 12.93 11.41 -5.81
CA GLU A 26 13.25 9.99 -5.88
C GLU A 26 12.81 9.21 -4.63
N ASN A 27 12.19 8.06 -4.87
CA ASN A 27 11.74 7.12 -3.88
C ASN A 27 12.32 5.75 -4.21
N THR A 28 12.70 5.02 -3.16
CA THR A 28 13.15 3.64 -3.25
C THR A 28 12.36 2.83 -2.24
N VAL A 29 11.78 1.72 -2.67
CA VAL A 29 11.09 0.76 -1.82
C VAL A 29 11.39 -0.65 -2.27
N ARG A 30 11.41 -1.59 -1.33
CA ARG A 30 11.53 -3.01 -1.61
C ARG A 30 10.17 -3.67 -1.42
N LEU A 31 9.57 -4.18 -2.48
CA LEU A 31 8.29 -4.88 -2.37
C LEU A 31 8.49 -6.26 -1.75
N ILE A 32 7.56 -6.68 -0.90
CA ILE A 32 7.57 -8.00 -0.27
C ILE A 32 6.14 -8.55 -0.11
N GLY A 33 6.00 -9.87 -0.20
CA GLY A 33 4.71 -10.54 -0.06
C GLY A 33 3.81 -10.39 -1.28
N GLY A 34 2.50 -10.57 -1.09
CA GLY A 34 1.52 -10.57 -2.18
C GLY A 34 0.91 -9.20 -2.47
N VAL A 35 0.44 -9.03 -3.72
CA VAL A 35 -0.41 -7.90 -4.10
C VAL A 35 -1.84 -8.18 -3.63
N LEU A 36 -2.41 -7.25 -2.87
CA LEU A 36 -3.78 -7.31 -2.37
C LEU A 36 -4.69 -6.41 -3.21
N PRO A 37 -5.55 -6.98 -4.08
CA PRO A 37 -6.60 -6.23 -4.77
C PRO A 37 -7.75 -5.89 -3.82
N ARG A 38 -8.27 -4.65 -3.91
CA ARG A 38 -9.36 -4.18 -3.06
C ARG A 38 -10.17 -3.05 -3.69
N TYR A 39 -11.41 -2.92 -3.25
CA TYR A 39 -12.18 -1.68 -3.39
C TYR A 39 -12.09 -0.87 -2.10
N ILE A 40 -11.79 0.42 -2.23
CA ILE A 40 -11.68 1.34 -1.08
C ILE A 40 -12.45 2.64 -1.32
N TYR A 41 -12.92 3.22 -0.22
CA TYR A 41 -13.36 4.60 -0.10
C TYR A 41 -12.22 5.44 0.45
N TRP A 42 -12.06 6.66 -0.07
CA TRP A 42 -11.17 7.65 0.51
C TRP A 42 -12.01 8.58 1.40
N LEU A 43 -12.00 8.33 2.71
CA LEU A 43 -12.75 9.12 3.68
C LEU A 43 -11.85 10.19 4.30
N LYS A 44 -12.39 11.39 4.55
CA LYS A 44 -11.65 12.40 5.33
C LYS A 44 -11.74 12.10 6.81
N GLY A 45 -10.59 11.85 7.43
CA GLY A 45 -10.47 11.74 8.88
C GLY A 45 -10.68 13.07 9.60
N THR A 46 -10.89 13.01 10.91
CA THR A 46 -11.03 14.20 11.78
C THR A 46 -9.80 15.11 11.79
N ASN A 47 -8.66 14.59 11.35
CA ASN A 47 -7.41 15.32 11.15
C ASN A 47 -7.24 15.87 9.72
N ASN A 48 -8.30 15.91 8.91
CA ASN A 48 -8.31 16.32 7.50
C ASN A 48 -7.39 15.51 6.58
N LYS A 49 -6.95 14.32 7.00
CA LYS A 49 -6.20 13.40 6.14
C LYS A 49 -7.15 12.39 5.50
N ASP A 50 -6.90 12.06 4.24
CA ASP A 50 -7.63 10.98 3.57
C ASP A 50 -7.20 9.62 4.13
N ILE A 51 -8.19 8.79 4.46
CA ILE A 51 -8.03 7.46 5.04
C ILE A 51 -8.65 6.46 4.08
N PRO A 52 -7.92 5.42 3.66
CA PRO A 52 -8.48 4.34 2.88
C PRO A 52 -9.33 3.43 3.78
N VAL A 53 -10.62 3.30 3.47
CA VAL A 53 -11.55 2.38 4.14
C VAL A 53 -12.02 1.34 3.13
N GLU A 54 -11.95 0.07 3.49
CA GLU A 54 -12.25 -1.02 2.56
C GLU A 54 -13.76 -1.20 2.37
N CYS A 55 -14.16 -1.50 1.14
CA CYS A 55 -15.54 -1.81 0.78
C CYS A 55 -15.85 -3.27 1.13
N LEU A 56 -16.65 -3.47 2.17
CA LEU A 56 -16.99 -4.80 2.68
C LEU A 56 -17.93 -5.57 1.75
N ALA A 57 -18.64 -4.86 0.87
CA ALA A 57 -19.50 -5.48 -0.13
C ALA A 57 -18.72 -6.25 -1.23
N PHE A 58 -17.41 -6.00 -1.37
CA PHE A 58 -16.55 -6.64 -2.35
C PHE A 58 -15.81 -7.85 -1.77
N SER A 59 -16.04 -9.04 -2.35
CA SER A 59 -15.30 -10.26 -2.03
C SER A 59 -14.02 -10.34 -2.86
N ARG A 60 -12.87 -10.38 -2.18
CA ARG A 60 -11.54 -10.50 -2.81
C ARG A 60 -11.30 -11.86 -3.44
N GLU A 61 -11.76 -12.92 -2.78
CA GLU A 61 -11.54 -14.30 -3.23
C GLU A 61 -12.30 -14.59 -4.53
N LYS A 62 -13.49 -14.00 -4.68
CA LYS A 62 -14.35 -14.18 -5.86
C LYS A 62 -14.23 -13.04 -6.87
N GLU A 63 -13.43 -12.03 -6.56
CA GLU A 63 -13.28 -10.77 -7.30
C GLU A 63 -14.62 -10.15 -7.76
N LYS A 64 -15.64 -10.16 -6.90
CA LYS A 64 -16.97 -9.62 -7.22
C LYS A 64 -17.67 -9.02 -6.00
N PHE A 65 -18.63 -8.16 -6.26
CA PHE A 65 -19.55 -7.68 -5.23
C PHE A 65 -20.59 -8.77 -4.92
N ASP A 66 -20.38 -9.53 -3.84
CA ASP A 66 -21.35 -10.52 -3.37
C ASP A 66 -22.19 -10.02 -2.19
N ASN A 67 -21.85 -8.85 -1.61
CA ASN A 67 -22.60 -8.17 -0.55
C ASN A 67 -22.88 -9.07 0.67
N LEU A 68 -21.99 -10.04 0.94
CA LEU A 68 -22.14 -10.92 2.11
C LEU A 68 -21.97 -10.17 3.43
N GLU A 69 -21.04 -9.23 3.46
CA GLU A 69 -20.89 -8.29 4.57
C GLU A 69 -21.56 -6.96 4.22
N LYS A 70 -22.26 -6.39 5.21
CA LYS A 70 -22.89 -5.09 5.05
C LYS A 70 -21.80 -4.01 5.01
N ASP A 71 -21.71 -3.32 3.87
CA ASP A 71 -20.93 -2.10 3.77
C ASP A 71 -21.69 -0.93 4.42
N HIS A 72 -21.12 -0.38 5.48
CA HIS A 72 -21.70 0.75 6.20
C HIS A 72 -21.29 2.10 5.63
N VAL A 73 -20.27 2.17 4.76
CA VAL A 73 -19.79 3.46 4.25
C VAL A 73 -20.88 4.22 3.49
N PRO A 74 -21.69 3.60 2.60
CA PRO A 74 -22.78 4.28 1.92
C PRO A 74 -23.88 4.81 2.84
N ASP A 75 -24.09 4.20 4.01
CA ASP A 75 -25.10 4.65 4.99
C ASP A 75 -24.76 6.06 5.53
N TYR A 76 -23.47 6.38 5.67
CA TYR A 76 -22.98 7.66 6.21
C TYR A 76 -22.44 8.60 5.12
N TYR A 77 -22.02 8.05 3.98
CA TYR A 77 -21.39 8.78 2.88
C TYR A 77 -21.98 8.36 1.52
N PRO A 78 -23.28 8.66 1.27
CA PRO A 78 -24.00 8.15 0.10
C PRO A 78 -23.43 8.66 -1.24
N ASP A 79 -22.76 9.81 -1.24
CA ASP A 79 -22.16 10.40 -2.43
C ASP A 79 -20.79 9.80 -2.78
N LEU A 80 -20.17 9.05 -1.86
CA LEU A 80 -18.86 8.46 -2.09
C LEU A 80 -18.96 7.12 -2.81
N ARG A 81 -18.12 6.97 -3.82
CA ARG A 81 -17.99 5.72 -4.57
C ARG A 81 -16.68 5.04 -4.22
N CYS A 82 -16.72 3.73 -4.00
CA CYS A 82 -15.50 2.96 -3.84
C CYS A 82 -14.74 2.88 -5.17
N THR A 83 -13.42 2.77 -5.08
CA THR A 83 -12.52 2.71 -6.22
C THR A 83 -11.58 1.52 -6.08
N TRP A 84 -11.22 0.92 -7.21
CA TRP A 84 -10.24 -0.15 -7.25
C TRP A 84 -8.86 0.35 -6.83
N SER A 85 -8.18 -0.41 -5.98
CA SER A 85 -6.86 -0.12 -5.46
C SER A 85 -6.08 -1.40 -5.20
N TYR A 86 -4.76 -1.33 -5.36
CA TYR A 86 -3.86 -2.40 -4.95
C TYR A 86 -3.03 -1.94 -3.75
N SER A 87 -2.80 -2.84 -2.80
CA SER A 87 -1.83 -2.64 -1.74
C SER A 87 -0.85 -3.78 -1.63
N ILE A 88 0.37 -3.49 -1.21
CA ILE A 88 1.41 -4.48 -0.97
C ILE A 88 2.25 -4.02 0.23
N ASN A 89 2.95 -4.94 0.87
CA ASN A 89 3.94 -4.56 1.88
C ASN A 89 5.24 -4.12 1.19
N CYS A 90 5.89 -3.11 1.74
CA CYS A 90 7.21 -2.70 1.31
C CYS A 90 8.13 -2.44 2.48
N ILE A 91 9.42 -2.68 2.30
CA ILE A 91 10.46 -2.19 3.19
C ILE A 91 10.92 -0.83 2.67
N ASP A 92 10.94 0.17 3.55
CA ASP A 92 11.55 1.47 3.27
C ASP A 92 13.04 1.42 3.59
N PRO A 93 13.96 1.47 2.61
CA PRO A 93 15.40 1.34 2.86
C PRO A 93 15.97 2.44 3.77
N LYS A 94 15.22 3.53 4.00
CA LYS A 94 15.65 4.63 4.88
C LYS A 94 15.61 4.27 6.35
N ASP A 95 14.67 3.40 6.75
CA ASP A 95 14.51 2.98 8.14
C ASP A 95 14.43 1.46 8.35
N GLY A 96 14.42 0.68 7.26
CA GLY A 96 14.37 -0.78 7.28
C GLY A 96 13.04 -1.35 7.76
N LYS A 97 11.99 -0.53 7.94
CA LYS A 97 10.70 -1.00 8.44
C LYS A 97 9.78 -1.46 7.33
N VAL A 98 8.97 -2.48 7.65
CA VAL A 98 7.84 -2.90 6.82
C VAL A 98 6.69 -1.90 6.94
N LYS A 99 6.21 -1.41 5.81
CA LYS A 99 5.11 -0.45 5.68
C LYS A 99 4.10 -0.93 4.65
N ALA A 100 2.83 -0.56 4.84
CA ALA A 100 1.80 -0.78 3.83
C ALA A 100 1.93 0.25 2.70
N LEU A 101 2.07 -0.21 1.46
CA LEU A 101 2.18 0.61 0.26
C LEU A 101 0.86 0.58 -0.52
N ASN A 102 0.25 1.74 -0.72
CA ASN A 102 -0.90 1.91 -1.63
C ASN A 102 -0.40 2.16 -3.05
N LEU A 103 -0.47 1.16 -3.91
CA LEU A 103 0.06 1.23 -5.27
C LEU A 103 -0.73 2.24 -6.12
N LYS A 104 0.00 3.11 -6.81
CA LYS A 104 -0.57 4.03 -7.80
C LYS A 104 -0.66 3.31 -9.14
N LYS A 105 -1.85 3.28 -9.75
CA LYS A 105 -2.16 2.53 -10.98
C LYS A 105 -1.04 2.59 -12.03
N LYS A 106 -0.68 3.80 -12.49
CA LYS A 106 0.37 4.00 -13.51
C LYS A 106 1.76 3.50 -13.10
N LEU A 107 2.11 3.62 -11.81
CA LEU A 107 3.39 3.11 -11.31
C LEU A 107 3.37 1.58 -11.25
N PHE A 108 2.26 1.00 -10.81
CA PHE A 108 2.12 -0.46 -10.74
C PHE A 108 2.17 -1.10 -12.11
N GLU A 109 1.50 -0.52 -13.12
CA GLU A 109 1.60 -0.94 -14.52
C GLU A 109 3.06 -0.95 -15.00
N GLN A 110 3.83 0.12 -14.71
CA GLN A 110 5.26 0.16 -15.04
C GLN A 110 6.09 -0.91 -14.31
N ILE A 111 5.77 -1.22 -13.05
CA ILE A 111 6.45 -2.26 -12.28
C ILE A 111 6.16 -3.64 -12.86
N VAL A 112 4.90 -3.92 -13.22
CA VAL A 112 4.50 -5.19 -13.85
C VAL A 112 5.23 -5.38 -15.17
N THR A 113 5.27 -4.35 -16.02
CA THR A 113 6.03 -4.40 -17.28
C THR A 113 7.52 -4.61 -17.03
N ALA A 114 8.13 -3.92 -16.07
CA ALA A 114 9.55 -4.11 -15.76
C ALA A 114 9.85 -5.50 -15.17
N ALA A 115 8.90 -6.11 -14.48
CA ALA A 115 9.05 -7.45 -13.92
C ALA A 115 9.11 -8.55 -15.01
N GLU A 116 8.58 -8.29 -16.21
CA GLU A 116 8.71 -9.21 -17.36
C GLU A 116 10.18 -9.42 -17.73
N ASP A 117 11.01 -8.38 -17.60
CA ASP A 117 12.45 -8.42 -17.90
C ASP A 117 13.32 -8.68 -16.67
N LEU A 118 12.97 -8.09 -15.51
CA LEU A 118 13.79 -8.10 -14.29
C LEU A 118 13.46 -9.25 -13.33
N GLY A 119 12.39 -9.99 -13.57
CA GLY A 119 11.87 -11.00 -12.64
C GLY A 119 11.01 -10.41 -11.52
N ASP A 120 10.60 -11.25 -10.57
CA ASP A 120 9.66 -10.90 -9.50
C ASP A 120 10.27 -9.89 -8.51
N PRO A 121 9.74 -8.64 -8.40
CA PRO A 121 10.23 -7.65 -7.44
C PRO A 121 9.99 -8.01 -5.98
N THR A 122 9.23 -9.06 -5.67
CA THR A 122 8.90 -9.49 -4.31
C THR A 122 9.76 -10.64 -3.80
N ASP A 123 10.51 -11.30 -4.69
CA ASP A 123 11.33 -12.46 -4.36
C ASP A 123 12.46 -12.10 -3.39
N TYR A 124 12.68 -12.90 -2.36
CA TYR A 124 13.60 -12.56 -1.26
C TYR A 124 15.08 -12.68 -1.62
N ASP A 125 15.42 -13.44 -2.67
CA ASP A 125 16.79 -13.74 -3.05
C ASP A 125 17.20 -13.02 -4.33
N THR A 126 16.27 -12.87 -5.26
CA THR A 126 16.50 -12.41 -6.64
C THR A 126 15.69 -11.19 -7.03
N GLY A 127 14.79 -10.72 -6.16
CA GLY A 127 14.00 -9.53 -6.45
C GLY A 127 14.83 -8.24 -6.48
N TRP A 128 14.18 -7.11 -6.72
CA TRP A 128 14.82 -5.82 -6.93
C TRP A 128 14.13 -4.69 -6.16
N ASP A 129 14.87 -3.61 -5.91
CA ASP A 129 14.31 -2.38 -5.34
C ASP A 129 13.58 -1.58 -6.41
N VAL A 130 12.35 -1.19 -6.11
CA VAL A 130 11.55 -0.31 -6.96
C VAL A 130 12.01 1.12 -6.74
N VAL A 131 12.75 1.65 -7.71
CA VAL A 131 13.21 3.05 -7.73
C VAL A 131 12.32 3.85 -8.67
N PHE A 132 11.66 4.89 -8.16
CA PHE A 132 10.76 5.70 -8.98
C PHE A 132 10.82 7.18 -8.58
N LYS A 133 10.47 8.05 -9.52
CA LYS A 133 10.38 9.49 -9.32
C LYS A 133 8.93 9.91 -9.21
N ARG A 134 8.59 10.65 -8.16
CA ARG A 134 7.33 11.39 -8.03
C ARG A 134 7.59 12.84 -8.41
N GLN A 135 6.81 13.38 -9.34
CA GLN A 135 6.94 14.78 -9.77
C GLN A 135 5.58 15.45 -9.86
N LYS A 136 5.48 16.67 -9.32
CA LYS A 136 4.30 17.52 -9.49
C LYS A 136 4.30 18.10 -10.91
N THR A 137 3.21 17.91 -11.64
CA THR A 137 3.07 18.29 -13.06
C THR A 137 2.14 19.50 -13.28
N GLY A 138 1.54 20.03 -12.20
CA GLY A 138 0.60 21.14 -12.27
C GLY A 138 0.21 21.63 -10.87
N PRO A 139 -0.60 22.69 -10.75
CA PRO A 139 -0.85 23.35 -9.46
C PRO A 139 -1.71 22.51 -8.51
N LEU A 140 -2.62 21.68 -9.03
CA LEU A 140 -3.59 20.94 -8.23
C LEU A 140 -2.94 19.70 -7.57
N PRO A 141 -3.41 19.26 -6.39
CA PRO A 141 -2.82 18.14 -5.65
C PRO A 141 -2.77 16.81 -6.41
N PHE A 142 -3.67 16.61 -7.39
CA PHE A 142 -3.72 15.41 -8.21
C PHE A 142 -2.84 15.48 -9.47
N ASN A 143 -2.22 16.63 -9.77
CA ASN A 143 -1.24 16.76 -10.84
C ASN A 143 0.11 16.19 -10.38
N VAL A 144 0.17 14.88 -10.24
CA VAL A 144 1.37 14.15 -9.85
C VAL A 144 1.60 13.01 -10.81
N GLU A 145 2.83 12.90 -11.27
CA GLU A 145 3.32 11.82 -12.12
C GLU A 145 4.27 10.91 -11.34
N TYR A 146 4.23 9.62 -11.66
CA TYR A 146 5.10 8.59 -11.11
C TYR A 146 5.80 7.89 -12.27
N THR A 147 7.13 7.95 -12.28
CA THR A 147 7.96 7.37 -13.35
C THR A 147 8.94 6.39 -12.74
N LEU A 148 8.82 5.11 -13.09
CA LEU A 148 9.75 4.07 -12.70
C LEU A 148 11.11 4.32 -13.35
N GLN A 149 12.18 4.24 -12.56
CA GLN A 149 13.56 4.38 -13.02
C GLN A 149 14.13 2.98 -13.24
N VAL A 150 13.67 2.28 -14.29
CA VAL A 150 13.97 0.86 -14.55
C VAL A 150 15.48 0.56 -14.50
N LEU A 151 16.31 1.43 -15.10
CA LEU A 151 17.77 1.27 -15.09
C LEU A 151 18.41 1.28 -13.68
N ARG A 152 17.71 1.84 -12.69
CA ARG A 152 18.12 1.88 -11.27
C ARG A 152 17.53 0.76 -10.43
N CYS A 153 16.58 0.00 -10.98
CA CYS A 153 16.00 -1.17 -10.35
C CYS A 153 16.99 -2.34 -10.47
N LYS A 154 17.90 -2.44 -9.50
CA LYS A 154 18.94 -3.49 -9.49
C LYS A 154 18.50 -4.67 -8.64
N PRO A 155 18.70 -5.92 -9.11
CA PRO A 155 18.47 -7.10 -8.29
C PRO A 155 19.31 -7.08 -7.02
N ARG A 156 18.68 -7.41 -5.89
CA ARG A 156 19.35 -7.63 -4.61
C ARG A 156 18.57 -8.65 -3.77
N LYS A 157 19.31 -9.47 -3.04
CA LYS A 157 18.73 -10.26 -1.95
C LYS A 157 18.32 -9.36 -0.78
N LEU A 158 17.31 -9.79 -0.03
CA LEU A 158 17.03 -9.25 1.29
C LEU A 158 18.17 -9.61 2.25
N SER A 159 18.52 -8.65 3.10
CA SER A 159 19.40 -8.89 4.25
C SER A 159 18.70 -9.73 5.32
N ASP A 160 19.47 -10.29 6.26
CA ASP A 160 18.92 -11.12 7.34
C ASP A 160 17.93 -10.35 8.23
N ASN A 161 18.09 -9.03 8.35
CA ASN A 161 17.18 -8.17 9.12
C ASN A 161 15.88 -7.85 8.37
N GLU A 162 15.84 -8.03 7.05
CA GLU A 162 14.67 -7.76 6.20
C GLU A 162 13.78 -8.98 6.00
N ARG A 163 14.22 -10.17 6.46
CA ARG A 163 13.50 -11.44 6.34
C ARG A 163 12.58 -11.72 7.52
#